data_AF-A0A2E5YNB4-F1
#
_entry.id   AF-A0A2E5YNB4-F1
#
_cell.length_a   1.000
_cell.length_b   1.000
_cell.length_c   1.000
_cell.angle_alpha   90.00
_cell.angle_beta   90.00
_cell.angle_gamma   90.00
#
_symmetry.space_group_name_H-M   'P 1'
#
loop_
_entity.id
_entity.type
_entity.pdbx_description
1 polymer ?
#
loop_
_entity_poly.entity_id
_entity_poly.type
_entity_poly.pdbx_seq_one_letter_code
_entity_poly.pdbx_strand_id
1 'polypeptide(L)'
;MHLVAIECLDESGAVGGFVADIRFAAPFDAVVGSASDLDRPLPRSDAVLCSLLERQAVEALARTLRVSSFAEAARGQIAGSLSIGDTSAEGVARALWLSSRTLRRRLSDCGVSDQVLFDGVRWDLTRPGSSVGEVAYSLGFSDTSAFHKAFRRWAGKRPSDLTSGTDGLRTLHDPTDQTKRG
;
A
#
# COMPACT_ATOMS: atom_id res chain seq x y z
N MET A 1 7.49 11.60 -5.45
CA MET A 1 8.93 11.42 -5.73
C MET A 1 9.01 10.20 -6.64
N HIS A 2 9.09 10.41 -7.95
CA HIS A 2 8.99 9.32 -8.91
C HIS A 2 10.39 8.86 -9.35
N LEU A 3 10.64 7.56 -9.24
CA LEU A 3 11.87 6.83 -9.53
C LEU A 3 11.74 6.18 -10.90
N VAL A 4 12.66 6.49 -11.82
CA VAL A 4 12.81 5.77 -13.09
C VAL A 4 14.11 4.99 -13.05
N ALA A 5 14.04 3.67 -13.14
CA ALA A 5 15.20 2.81 -13.35
C ALA A 5 15.34 2.52 -14.85
N ILE A 6 16.47 2.90 -15.43
CA ILE A 6 16.82 2.60 -16.82
C ILE A 6 17.85 1.47 -16.79
N GLU A 7 17.50 0.28 -17.27
CA GLU A 7 18.50 -0.75 -17.51
C GLU A 7 19.30 -0.40 -18.78
N CYS A 8 20.62 -0.35 -18.63
CA CYS A 8 21.55 -0.47 -19.73
C CYS A 8 22.08 -1.90 -19.70
N LEU A 9 21.42 -2.81 -20.42
CA LEU A 9 21.94 -4.16 -20.61
C LEU A 9 22.97 -4.11 -21.75
N ASP A 10 24.24 -4.09 -21.37
CA ASP A 10 25.36 -4.33 -22.28
C ASP A 10 25.22 -5.75 -22.87
N GLU A 11 25.29 -5.83 -24.20
CA GLU A 11 25.20 -7.04 -25.04
C GLU A 11 26.46 -7.92 -24.94
N SER A 12 27.04 -8.04 -23.75
CA SER A 12 28.22 -8.89 -23.52
C SER A 12 27.98 -9.75 -22.30
N GLY A 13 27.82 -11.05 -22.52
CA GLY A 13 27.54 -12.09 -21.53
C GLY A 13 28.63 -12.30 -20.46
N ALA A 14 28.98 -11.25 -19.74
CA ALA A 14 29.79 -11.28 -18.54
C ALA A 14 28.87 -11.09 -17.33
N VAL A 15 29.00 -11.99 -16.36
CA VAL A 15 28.31 -11.91 -15.06
C VAL A 15 28.90 -10.71 -14.29
N GLY A 16 28.35 -9.51 -14.52
CA GLY A 16 28.84 -8.28 -13.92
C GLY A 16 27.71 -7.28 -13.74
N GLY A 17 27.31 -7.07 -12.48
CA GLY A 17 26.60 -5.90 -11.94
C GLY A 17 25.37 -5.38 -12.71
N PHE A 18 24.21 -5.41 -12.06
CA PHE A 18 23.09 -4.52 -12.42
C PHE A 18 23.56 -3.06 -12.34
N VAL A 19 24.01 -2.48 -13.46
CA VAL A 19 24.25 -1.04 -13.59
C VAL A 19 23.00 -0.44 -14.23
N ALA A 20 21.98 -0.21 -13.39
CA ALA A 20 20.81 0.54 -13.81
C ALA A 20 21.06 2.03 -13.57
N ASP A 21 20.87 2.85 -14.61
CA ASP A 21 20.83 4.31 -14.49
C ASP A 21 19.53 4.70 -13.77
N ILE A 22 19.64 4.98 -12.47
CA ILE A 22 18.50 5.42 -11.65
C ILE A 22 18.35 6.94 -11.80
N ARG A 23 17.21 7.37 -12.34
CA ARG A 23 16.81 8.76 -12.46
C ARG A 23 15.70 9.08 -11.47
N PHE A 24 15.94 10.03 -10.58
CA PHE A 24 14.92 10.58 -9.69
C PHE A 24 14.26 11.82 -10.32
N ALA A 25 13.08 12.20 -9.82
CA ALA A 25 12.32 13.39 -10.24
C ALA A 25 11.80 13.34 -11.69
N ALA A 26 11.52 12.14 -12.20
CA ALA A 26 10.79 11.96 -13.45
C ALA A 26 9.30 12.30 -13.29
N PRO A 27 8.56 12.50 -14.38
CA PRO A 27 7.10 12.71 -14.33
C PRO A 27 6.32 11.47 -13.87
N PHE A 28 6.90 10.27 -13.92
CA PHE A 28 6.27 9.01 -13.53
C PHE A 28 7.32 7.97 -13.11
N ASP A 29 6.88 6.96 -12.34
CA ASP A 29 7.71 5.80 -11.97
C ASP A 29 7.75 4.82 -13.15
N ALA A 30 8.94 4.37 -13.55
CA ALA A 30 9.08 3.41 -14.65
C ALA A 30 10.30 2.50 -14.51
N VAL A 31 10.18 1.29 -15.05
CA VAL A 31 11.28 0.38 -15.35
C VAL A 31 11.38 0.32 -16.88
N VAL A 32 12.54 0.67 -17.42
CA VAL A 32 12.79 0.69 -18.87
C VAL A 32 13.79 -0.40 -19.21
N GLY A 33 13.40 -1.31 -20.11
CA GLY A 33 14.25 -2.38 -20.65
C GLY A 33 14.05 -2.52 -22.17
N SER A 34 14.73 -3.48 -22.79
CA SER A 34 14.57 -3.72 -24.23
C SER A 34 13.22 -4.37 -24.52
N ALA A 35 12.60 -4.01 -25.65
CA ALA A 35 11.38 -4.67 -26.11
C ALA A 35 11.61 -6.18 -26.36
N SER A 36 12.83 -6.55 -26.79
CA SER A 36 13.20 -7.96 -27.04
C SER A 36 13.22 -8.82 -25.77
N ASP A 37 13.34 -8.21 -24.58
CA ASP A 37 13.31 -8.95 -23.32
C ASP A 37 11.92 -9.48 -22.99
N LEU A 38 10.86 -8.88 -23.55
CA LEU A 38 9.47 -9.37 -23.38
C LEU A 38 9.24 -10.73 -24.05
N ASP A 39 9.99 -11.04 -25.11
CA ASP A 39 9.89 -12.31 -25.82
C ASP A 39 10.77 -13.40 -25.19
N ARG A 40 11.59 -13.05 -24.19
CA ARG A 40 12.52 -13.99 -23.57
C ARG A 40 11.78 -14.93 -22.62
N PRO A 41 11.92 -16.26 -22.76
CA PRO A 41 11.29 -17.20 -21.84
C PRO A 41 11.87 -17.04 -20.42
N LEU A 42 10.99 -17.08 -19.41
CA LEU A 42 11.40 -16.97 -18.01
C LEU A 42 12.30 -18.17 -17.62
N PRO A 43 13.50 -17.91 -17.06
CA PRO A 43 14.49 -18.96 -16.77
C PRO A 43 14.03 -20.07 -15.81
N ARG A 44 13.00 -19.80 -14.99
CA ARG A 44 12.43 -20.73 -14.01
C ARG A 44 10.90 -20.83 -14.14
N SER A 45 10.40 -20.81 -15.37
CA SER A 45 8.97 -21.01 -15.59
C SER A 45 8.53 -22.40 -15.12
N ASP A 46 7.49 -22.44 -14.30
CA ASP A 46 6.81 -23.66 -13.86
C ASP A 46 5.32 -23.45 -14.14
N ALA A 47 4.79 -24.20 -15.10
CA ALA A 47 3.41 -24.07 -15.56
C ALA A 47 2.40 -24.39 -14.45
N VAL A 48 2.72 -25.37 -13.58
CA VAL A 48 1.83 -25.76 -12.48
C VAL A 48 1.78 -24.65 -11.43
N LEU A 49 2.94 -24.10 -11.08
CA LEU A 49 3.02 -22.96 -10.17
C LEU A 49 2.32 -21.72 -10.75
N CYS A 50 2.50 -21.45 -12.05
CA CYS A 50 1.86 -20.33 -12.73
C CYS A 50 0.33 -20.42 -12.64
N SER A 51 -0.25 -21.58 -13.00
CA SER A 51 -1.71 -21.77 -12.92
C SER A 51 -2.25 -21.67 -11.49
N LEU A 52 -1.49 -22.12 -10.49
CA LEU A 52 -1.86 -21.95 -9.09
C LEU A 52 -1.88 -20.47 -8.68
N LEU A 53 -0.83 -19.73 -9.00
CA LEU A 53 -0.69 -18.32 -8.68
C LEU A 53 -1.71 -17.46 -9.44
N GLU A 54 -1.99 -17.75 -10.70
CA GLU A 54 -3.04 -17.10 -11.49
C GLU A 54 -4.40 -17.24 -10.82
N ARG A 55 -4.77 -18.45 -10.38
CA ARG A 55 -6.03 -18.67 -9.67
C ARG A 55 -6.08 -17.86 -8.37
N GLN A 56 -5.00 -17.84 -7.60
CA GLN A 56 -4.94 -17.05 -6.37
C GLN A 56 -5.01 -15.53 -6.64
N ALA A 57 -4.36 -15.06 -7.71
CA ALA A 57 -4.43 -13.67 -8.14
C ALA A 57 -5.85 -13.27 -8.56
N VAL A 58 -6.55 -14.12 -9.32
CA VAL A 58 -7.95 -13.89 -9.71
C VAL A 58 -8.86 -13.87 -8.47
N GLU A 59 -8.70 -14.79 -7.53
CA GLU A 59 -9.47 -14.79 -6.27
C GLU A 59 -9.15 -13.57 -5.38
N ALA A 60 -7.89 -13.17 -5.30
CA ALA A 60 -7.49 -11.96 -4.60
C ALA A 60 -8.11 -10.72 -5.26
N LEU A 61 -8.01 -10.60 -6.58
CA LEU A 61 -8.60 -9.50 -7.35
C LEU A 61 -10.12 -9.49 -7.21
N ALA A 62 -10.80 -10.63 -7.26
CA ALA A 62 -12.24 -10.71 -7.09
C ALA A 62 -12.68 -10.31 -5.67
N ARG A 63 -11.90 -10.64 -4.63
CA ARG A 63 -12.13 -10.15 -3.26
C ARG A 63 -11.92 -8.65 -3.16
N THR A 64 -10.89 -8.13 -3.83
CA THR A 64 -10.61 -6.70 -3.90
C THR A 64 -11.73 -5.94 -4.63
N LEU A 65 -12.19 -6.44 -5.78
CA LEU A 65 -13.25 -5.83 -6.60
C LEU A 65 -14.66 -5.94 -5.98
N ARG A 66 -14.87 -6.88 -5.04
CA ARG A 66 -16.10 -6.93 -4.21
C ARG A 66 -16.17 -5.76 -3.23
N VAL A 67 -15.03 -5.16 -2.88
CA VAL A 67 -14.95 -3.83 -2.29
C VAL A 67 -15.09 -2.86 -3.46
N SER A 68 -16.25 -2.21 -3.57
CA SER A 68 -16.64 -1.40 -4.74
C SER A 68 -15.51 -0.54 -5.31
N SER A 69 -15.60 -0.25 -6.62
CA SER A 69 -14.73 0.72 -7.31
C SER A 69 -14.60 2.06 -6.57
N PHE A 70 -15.61 2.44 -5.79
CA PHE A 70 -15.58 3.64 -4.97
C PHE A 70 -14.71 3.49 -3.72
N ALA A 71 -14.79 2.38 -2.99
CA ALA A 71 -13.96 2.15 -1.81
C ALA A 71 -12.48 1.98 -2.20
N GLU A 72 -12.18 1.38 -3.36
CA GLU A 72 -10.82 1.40 -3.93
C GLU A 72 -10.36 2.79 -4.36
N ALA A 73 -11.20 3.55 -5.06
CA ALA A 73 -10.86 4.93 -5.42
C ALA A 73 -10.61 5.80 -4.19
N ALA A 74 -11.43 5.64 -3.14
CA ALA A 74 -11.22 6.29 -1.86
C ALA A 74 -9.92 5.82 -1.18
N ARG A 75 -9.60 4.53 -1.22
CA ARG A 75 -8.33 3.98 -0.71
C ARG A 75 -7.13 4.62 -1.39
N GLY A 76 -7.13 4.67 -2.73
CA GLY A 76 -6.06 5.29 -3.51
C GLY A 76 -5.92 6.78 -3.21
N GLN A 77 -7.05 7.49 -3.06
CA GLN A 77 -7.03 8.90 -2.67
C GLN A 77 -6.48 9.10 -1.25
N ILE A 78 -6.85 8.27 -0.28
CA ILE A 78 -6.31 8.32 1.10
C ILE A 78 -4.80 8.11 1.07
N ALA A 79 -4.31 7.10 0.34
CA ALA A 79 -2.88 6.81 0.24
C ALA A 79 -2.10 7.98 -0.40
N GLY A 80 -2.65 8.58 -1.45
CA GLY A 80 -2.08 9.78 -2.07
C GLY A 80 -2.06 10.99 -1.12
N SER A 81 -3.15 11.22 -0.40
CA SER A 81 -3.26 12.32 0.57
C SER A 81 -2.35 12.14 1.80
N LEU A 82 -2.02 10.91 2.19
CA LEU A 82 -1.02 10.61 3.23
C LEU A 82 0.36 11.17 2.88
N SER A 83 0.77 11.11 1.61
CA SER A 83 2.05 11.67 1.17
C SER A 83 2.11 13.20 1.24
N ILE A 84 0.96 13.88 1.33
CA ILE A 84 0.82 15.34 1.30
C ILE A 84 0.50 15.90 2.70
N GLY A 85 0.07 15.06 3.65
CA GLY A 85 -0.15 15.44 5.06
C GLY A 85 -1.59 15.84 5.43
N ASP A 86 -2.54 15.88 4.49
CA ASP A 86 -3.97 16.08 4.79
C ASP A 86 -4.73 14.75 4.75
N THR A 87 -4.70 14.02 5.85
CA THR A 87 -5.34 12.68 5.98
C THR A 87 -6.70 12.73 6.65
N SER A 88 -7.28 13.92 6.77
CA SER A 88 -8.60 14.09 7.39
C SER A 88 -9.68 13.50 6.48
N ALA A 89 -10.74 12.95 7.07
CA ALA A 89 -11.90 12.46 6.32
C ALA A 89 -12.52 13.58 5.46
N GLU A 90 -12.42 14.83 5.92
CA GLU A 90 -12.86 16.03 5.21
C GLU A 90 -11.95 16.38 4.03
N GLY A 91 -10.63 16.27 4.20
CA GLY A 91 -9.64 16.46 3.14
C GLY A 91 -9.83 15.45 2.02
N VAL A 92 -10.03 14.18 2.36
CA VAL A 92 -10.28 13.12 1.37
C VAL A 92 -11.63 13.29 0.69
N ALA A 93 -12.69 13.65 1.43
CA ALA A 93 -13.98 13.95 0.81
C ALA A 93 -13.85 15.09 -0.20
N ARG A 94 -13.14 16.16 0.16
CA ARG A 94 -12.89 17.31 -0.72
C ARG A 94 -12.10 16.92 -1.97
N ALA A 95 -11.06 16.09 -1.82
CA ALA A 95 -10.25 15.60 -2.93
C ALA A 95 -11.07 14.73 -3.91
N LEU A 96 -12.09 14.02 -3.41
CA LEU A 96 -13.03 13.26 -4.22
C LEU A 96 -14.22 14.12 -4.74
N TRP A 97 -14.22 15.43 -4.51
CA TRP A 97 -15.32 16.35 -4.84
C TRP A 97 -16.66 15.98 -4.18
N LEU A 98 -16.60 15.50 -2.93
CA LEU A 98 -17.73 15.05 -2.13
C LEU A 98 -17.82 15.81 -0.80
N SER A 99 -19.02 15.82 -0.21
CA SER A 99 -19.18 16.11 1.21
C SER A 99 -18.80 14.90 2.05
N SER A 100 -18.37 15.11 3.31
CA SER A 100 -18.09 14.02 4.26
C SER A 100 -19.29 13.09 4.46
N ARG A 101 -20.52 13.63 4.38
CA ARG A 101 -21.76 12.84 4.41
C ARG A 101 -21.90 11.92 3.21
N THR A 102 -21.60 12.42 2.00
CA THR A 102 -21.68 11.62 0.77
C THR A 102 -20.60 10.54 0.73
N LEU A 103 -19.38 10.87 1.18
CA LEU A 103 -18.28 9.90 1.31
C LEU A 103 -18.69 8.75 2.25
N ARG A 104 -19.13 9.06 3.47
CA ARG A 104 -19.60 8.04 4.43
C ARG A 104 -20.73 7.19 3.89
N ARG A 105 -21.74 7.81 3.26
CA ARG A 105 -22.85 7.08 2.65
C ARG A 105 -22.35 6.10 1.59
N ARG A 106 -21.54 6.57 0.64
CA ARG A 106 -21.01 5.71 -0.43
C ARG A 106 -20.13 4.60 0.10
N LEU A 107 -19.30 4.85 1.12
CA LEU A 107 -18.51 3.78 1.75
C LEU A 107 -19.42 2.76 2.44
N SER A 108 -20.44 3.22 3.15
CA SER A 108 -21.44 2.37 3.82
C SER A 108 -22.25 1.53 2.83
N ASP A 109 -22.63 2.09 1.67
CA ASP A 109 -23.31 1.36 0.58
C ASP A 109 -22.43 0.20 0.06
N CYS A 110 -21.12 0.30 0.28
CA CYS A 110 -20.13 -0.70 -0.09
C CYS A 110 -19.73 -1.60 1.09
N GLY A 111 -20.43 -1.49 2.23
CA GLY A 111 -20.16 -2.26 3.44
C GLY A 111 -18.88 -1.87 4.18
N VAL A 112 -18.31 -0.70 3.91
CA VAL A 112 -17.04 -0.25 4.48
C VAL A 112 -17.25 1.01 5.33
N SER A 113 -16.68 1.03 6.54
CA SER A 113 -16.58 2.24 7.34
C SER A 113 -15.43 3.12 6.86
N ASP A 114 -15.63 4.44 6.86
CA ASP A 114 -14.55 5.42 6.63
C ASP A 114 -13.35 5.16 7.55
N GLN A 115 -13.60 4.97 8.84
CA GLN A 115 -12.55 4.70 9.81
C GLN A 115 -11.76 3.42 9.50
N VAL A 116 -12.45 2.33 9.16
CA VAL A 116 -11.79 1.07 8.78
C VAL A 116 -10.93 1.24 7.53
N LEU A 117 -11.40 2.03 6.55
CA LEU A 117 -10.64 2.30 5.34
C LEU A 117 -9.38 3.11 5.61
N PHE A 118 -9.48 4.18 6.41
CA PHE A 118 -8.33 4.99 6.82
C PHE A 118 -7.30 4.18 7.61
N ASP A 119 -7.79 3.36 8.53
CA ASP A 119 -6.95 2.51 9.37
C ASP A 119 -6.21 1.45 8.53
N GLY A 120 -6.89 0.83 7.57
CA GLY A 120 -6.27 -0.10 6.62
C GLY A 120 -5.18 0.54 5.77
N VAL A 121 -5.41 1.75 5.24
CA VAL A 121 -4.38 2.44 4.46
C VAL A 121 -3.16 2.81 5.31
N ARG A 122 -3.39 3.28 6.55
CA ARG A 122 -2.28 3.58 7.48
C ARG A 122 -1.52 2.32 7.87
N TRP A 123 -2.23 1.20 8.02
CA TRP A 123 -1.65 -0.11 8.27
C TRP A 123 -0.70 -0.52 7.14
N ASP A 124 -1.18 -0.50 5.90
CA ASP A 124 -0.41 -0.89 4.70
C ASP A 124 0.86 -0.04 4.50
N LEU A 125 0.82 1.22 4.94
CA LEU A 125 1.95 2.15 4.84
C LEU A 125 2.89 2.13 6.05
N THR A 126 2.57 1.37 7.10
CA THR A 126 3.41 1.29 8.30
C THR A 126 4.70 0.55 7.96
N ARG A 127 5.85 1.23 8.12
CA ARG A 127 7.17 0.62 7.91
C ARG A 127 7.84 0.29 9.25
N PRO A 128 8.30 -0.96 9.46
CA PRO A 128 9.08 -1.33 10.64
C PRO A 128 10.50 -0.71 10.58
N GLY A 129 11.12 -0.53 11.73
CA GLY A 129 12.53 -0.09 11.83
C GLY A 129 12.77 1.43 11.87
N SER A 130 11.74 2.26 11.73
CA SER A 130 11.81 3.72 11.97
C SER A 130 11.40 4.08 13.39
N SER A 131 11.77 5.27 13.87
CA SER A 131 11.33 5.70 15.20
C SER A 131 9.81 5.85 15.24
N VAL A 132 9.20 5.57 16.41
CA VAL A 132 7.74 5.62 16.58
C VAL A 132 7.16 7.00 16.21
N GLY A 133 7.91 8.08 16.47
CA GLY A 133 7.52 9.44 16.10
C GLY A 133 7.54 9.70 14.60
N GLU A 134 8.57 9.22 13.90
CA GLU A 134 8.65 9.33 12.43
C GLU A 134 7.53 8.54 11.75
N VAL A 135 7.24 7.33 12.24
CA VAL A 135 6.12 6.52 11.73
C VAL A 135 4.80 7.26 11.95
N ALA A 136 4.54 7.78 13.15
CA ALA A 136 3.32 8.55 13.43
C ALA A 136 3.16 9.76 12.49
N TYR A 137 4.23 10.52 12.27
CA TYR A 137 4.21 11.68 11.38
C TYR A 137 3.98 11.28 9.92
N SER A 138 4.67 10.25 9.43
CA SER A 138 4.54 9.76 8.05
C SER A 138 3.13 9.23 7.71
N LEU A 139 2.40 8.76 8.72
CA LEU A 139 1.02 8.27 8.59
C LEU A 139 -0.03 9.38 8.79
N GLY A 140 0.41 10.61 9.02
CA GLY A 140 -0.45 11.79 9.17
C GLY A 140 -1.20 11.86 10.50
N PHE A 141 -0.65 11.30 11.59
CA PHE A 141 -1.20 11.50 12.93
C PHE A 141 -0.81 12.88 13.48
N SER A 142 -1.71 13.49 14.27
CA SER A 142 -1.45 14.77 14.95
C SER A 142 -0.28 14.71 15.93
N ASP A 143 -0.10 13.54 16.55
CA ASP A 143 0.91 13.29 17.56
C ASP A 143 1.13 11.78 17.76
N THR A 144 2.20 11.44 18.46
CA THR A 144 2.57 10.06 18.77
C THR A 144 1.53 9.35 19.66
N SER A 145 0.78 10.08 20.49
CA SER A 145 -0.26 9.50 21.36
C SER A 145 -1.49 9.04 20.58
N ALA A 146 -1.88 9.79 19.55
CA ALA A 146 -2.94 9.42 18.61
C ALA A 146 -2.55 8.14 17.85
N PHE A 147 -1.30 8.06 17.37
CA PHE A 147 -0.76 6.85 16.77
C PHE A 147 -0.75 5.66 17.74
N HIS A 148 -0.30 5.85 18.98
CA HIS A 148 -0.29 4.78 19.99
C HIS A 148 -1.68 4.17 20.22
N LYS A 149 -2.72 5.02 20.33
CA LYS A 149 -4.11 4.55 20.51
C LYS A 149 -4.59 3.76 19.29
N ALA A 150 -4.32 4.28 18.10
CA ALA A 150 -4.72 3.67 16.85
C ALA A 150 -4.00 2.32 16.62
N PHE A 151 -2.67 2.32 16.75
CA PHE A 151 -1.84 1.12 16.62
C PHE A 151 -2.26 0.05 17.64
N ARG A 152 -2.46 0.39 18.91
CA ARG A 152 -2.91 -0.58 19.91
C ARG A 152 -4.27 -1.20 19.57
N ARG A 153 -5.19 -0.44 18.95
CA ARG A 153 -6.49 -0.94 18.50
C ARG A 153 -6.37 -1.93 17.35
N TRP A 154 -5.46 -1.70 16.41
CA TRP A 154 -5.28 -2.55 15.23
C TRP A 154 -4.38 -3.76 15.51
N ALA A 155 -3.21 -3.49 16.09
CA ALA A 155 -2.13 -4.46 16.35
C ALA A 155 -2.31 -5.27 17.64
N GLY A 156 -3.12 -4.80 18.59
CA GLY A 156 -3.21 -5.37 19.95
C GLY A 156 -1.94 -5.17 20.80
N LYS A 157 -0.87 -4.62 20.24
CA LYS A 157 0.47 -4.48 20.83
C LYS A 157 0.93 -3.01 20.88
N ARG A 158 2.11 -2.77 21.46
CA ARG A 158 2.67 -1.40 21.57
C ARG A 158 3.53 -1.09 20.35
N PRO A 159 3.57 0.17 19.88
CA PRO A 159 4.44 0.56 18.76
C PRO A 159 5.94 0.36 19.02
N SER A 160 6.39 0.26 20.27
CA SER A 160 7.77 -0.14 20.62
C SER A 160 8.18 -1.50 20.02
N ASP A 161 7.20 -2.34 19.73
CA ASP A 161 7.42 -3.66 19.15
C ASP A 161 7.69 -3.56 17.62
N LEU A 162 7.31 -2.45 16.96
CA LEU A 162 7.67 -2.17 15.55
C LEU A 162 9.17 -1.90 15.35
N THR A 163 9.83 -1.32 16.36
CA THR A 163 11.28 -0.99 16.34
C THR A 163 12.16 -2.18 16.72
N SER A 164 11.58 -3.22 17.33
CA SER A 164 12.28 -4.40 17.81
C SER A 164 12.31 -5.47 16.72
N GLY A 165 13.13 -5.26 15.68
CA GLY A 165 13.55 -6.22 14.64
C GLY A 165 12.56 -7.33 14.21
N THR A 166 11.99 -7.16 13.01
CA THR A 166 11.48 -8.17 12.03
C THR A 166 10.55 -9.33 12.45
N ASP A 167 10.39 -9.68 13.73
CA ASP A 167 9.66 -10.89 14.16
C ASP A 167 8.19 -10.60 14.58
N GLY A 168 7.83 -9.32 14.76
CA GLY A 168 6.50 -8.90 15.22
C GLY A 168 5.39 -8.87 14.16
N LEU A 169 5.72 -8.86 12.86
CA LEU A 169 4.78 -8.63 11.76
C LEU A 169 3.87 -9.82 11.44
N ARG A 170 4.25 -11.04 11.85
CA ARG A 170 3.48 -12.27 11.56
C ARG A 170 2.19 -12.41 12.37
N THR A 171 2.02 -11.63 13.44
CA THR A 171 0.83 -11.69 14.32
C THR A 171 -0.02 -10.42 14.30
N LEU A 172 0.30 -9.47 13.43
CA LEU A 172 -0.43 -8.22 13.40
C LEU A 172 -1.71 -8.37 12.57
N HIS A 173 -2.83 -8.03 13.20
CA HIS A 173 -4.16 -8.18 12.65
C HIS A 173 -4.48 -6.99 11.73
N ASP A 174 -4.85 -7.28 10.49
CA ASP A 174 -5.33 -6.27 9.55
C ASP A 174 -6.63 -5.64 10.11
N PRO A 175 -6.72 -4.30 10.25
CA PRO A 175 -7.94 -3.65 10.74
C PRO A 175 -9.17 -3.87 9.83
N THR A 176 -8.99 -4.30 8.58
CA THR A 176 -10.10 -4.61 7.66
C THR A 176 -10.82 -5.93 7.97
N ASP A 177 -10.21 -6.82 8.76
CA ASP A 177 -10.77 -8.14 9.13
C ASP A 177 -11.76 -8.06 10.33
N GLN A 178 -11.94 -6.88 10.95
CA GLN A 178 -12.94 -6.65 12.00
C GLN A 178 -14.35 -6.30 11.48
N THR A 179 -14.63 -6.46 10.18
CA THR A 179 -15.85 -5.99 9.51
C THR A 179 -17.16 -6.75 9.83
N LYS A 180 -17.23 -7.47 10.96
CA LYS A 180 -18.49 -8.01 11.52
C LYS A 180 -18.68 -7.58 12.97
N ARG A 181 -19.15 -6.36 13.22
CA ARG A 181 -19.92 -5.99 14.42
C ARG A 181 -20.43 -4.55 14.29
N GLY A 182 -21.76 -4.40 14.24
CA GLY A 182 -22.48 -3.12 14.38
C GLY A 182 -23.31 -2.78 13.18
#